data_AF-A0AAU8LSM4-F1
#
_entry.id   AF-A0AAU8LSM4-F1
#
_cell.length_a   1.000
_cell.length_b   1.000
_cell.length_c   1.000
_cell.angle_alpha   90.00
_cell.angle_beta   90.00
_cell.angle_gamma   90.00
#
_symmetry.space_group_name_H-M   'P 1'
#
loop_
_entity.id
_entity.type
_entity.pdbx_description
1 polymer ?
#
loop_
_entity_poly.entity_id
_entity_poly.type
_entity_poly.pdbx_seq_one_letter_code
_entity_poly.pdbx_strand_id
1 'polypeptide(L)'
;MLTRIVQQLLRMIILTVALTGWSGICFAVQYVKAPPLTDAVKAQVQDVKTGGAVRVPLITWGGDIATILANGNNRNTAANSIFAKQNLQLELVRSDDFRQQVKAYMQGETPYLRGTMGMINMAAELLNQDPRTKPVIIYQMTWSNGGDCLVVKSGINSAKDLKGKTIALQAYGPHVDYLAKLLRDAGLKMSDVSIKWVNDLTGTDNTPAEALYSKEVDAAMVIIPDGLMLTSNGTVGTGAEGSVKGAKIMLSTKSANRIIADVYAVRSDYFSAHRKEVQNLVHGLLLAEQDLKALFKKKKARLAEYKKTVSAAAEILLDSAAATADTEALYGDCEFVGFPGNVKFFTDKNWPRNMQRLTDEVQGAFITGGLLSRKIVLQQADWDYSALRKGLAGVDNVEAPRFNTKAVAQVVAQKQNLGTLSEGELFSFEVFFQPNQNTFLADQYSDAFAKVVDLASTYGGAVITVEGHSDPMGYLRKVKNKESEIVLTRTKQAAKNLSLTRAIAVRDSIMSFGKAQGVNLDSSQFTVIGHGIMHPRTGMCGQLPCAPKTKEDWLSNMRVVFRIIQIEAEEEAFIPLD
;
A
#
# COMPACT_ATOMS: atom_id res chain seq x y z
N MET A 1 20.29 -17.15 -12.78
CA MET A 1 21.53 -17.88 -12.40
C MET A 1 22.83 -17.31 -13.00
N LEU A 2 22.82 -16.15 -13.68
CA LEU A 2 24.03 -15.46 -14.19
C LEU A 2 24.34 -14.12 -13.52
N THR A 3 23.56 -13.72 -12.50
CA THR A 3 23.65 -12.40 -11.87
C THR A 3 24.64 -12.33 -10.71
N ARG A 4 25.03 -13.46 -10.12
CA ARG A 4 26.05 -13.50 -9.04
C ARG A 4 27.50 -13.56 -9.54
N ILE A 5 27.74 -13.99 -10.78
CA ILE A 5 29.09 -14.14 -11.34
C ILE A 5 29.63 -12.78 -11.83
N VAL A 6 28.78 -11.92 -12.36
CA VAL A 6 29.19 -10.61 -12.92
C VAL A 6 29.53 -9.59 -11.83
N GLN A 7 28.87 -9.63 -10.67
CA GLN A 7 29.23 -8.76 -9.53
C GLN A 7 30.46 -9.23 -8.76
N GLN A 8 30.81 -10.53 -8.82
CA GLN A 8 32.03 -11.05 -8.18
C GLN A 8 33.29 -10.89 -9.04
N LEU A 9 33.16 -10.86 -10.38
CA LEU A 9 34.30 -10.77 -11.31
C LEU A 9 35.03 -9.41 -11.32
N LEU A 10 34.45 -8.35 -10.75
CA LEU A 10 35.09 -7.03 -10.67
C LEU A 10 36.05 -6.86 -9.47
N ARG A 11 36.24 -7.88 -8.64
CA ARG A 11 37.05 -7.79 -7.40
C ARG A 11 38.42 -8.47 -7.44
N MET A 12 38.92 -8.89 -8.61
CA MET A 12 40.10 -9.77 -8.62
C MET A 12 41.20 -9.31 -9.59
N ILE A 13 42.00 -8.32 -9.21
CA ILE A 13 43.40 -8.18 -9.68
C ILE A 13 44.31 -7.74 -8.52
N ILE A 14 45.27 -8.63 -8.18
CA ILE A 14 46.49 -8.52 -7.33
C ILE A 14 46.34 -8.63 -5.80
N LEU A 15 46.55 -9.82 -5.21
CA LEU A 15 47.86 -10.30 -4.71
C LEU A 15 47.71 -11.70 -4.05
N THR A 16 48.74 -12.52 -4.20
CA THR A 16 48.78 -13.97 -3.97
C THR A 16 49.11 -14.37 -2.51
N VAL A 17 48.48 -15.49 -2.08
CA VAL A 17 48.87 -16.48 -1.04
C VAL A 17 48.85 -16.08 0.44
N ALA A 18 47.80 -16.53 1.14
CA ALA A 18 47.92 -17.42 2.32
C ALA A 18 46.56 -18.10 2.58
N LEU A 19 46.53 -19.43 2.57
CA LEU A 19 45.38 -20.22 3.00
C LEU A 19 45.18 -20.07 4.51
N THR A 20 44.14 -19.33 4.90
CA THR A 20 43.51 -19.45 6.23
C THR A 20 42.01 -19.47 6.03
N GLY A 21 41.33 -20.49 6.55
CA GLY A 21 39.90 -20.71 6.35
C GLY A 21 39.08 -19.47 6.70
N TRP A 22 38.40 -18.90 5.70
CA TRP A 22 37.35 -17.95 5.93
C TRP A 22 36.10 -18.70 6.41
N SER A 23 35.96 -18.79 7.72
CA SER A 23 34.65 -18.79 8.34
C SER A 23 33.88 -17.57 7.82
N GLY A 24 32.72 -17.77 7.21
CA GLY A 24 31.83 -16.69 6.80
C GLY A 24 31.51 -15.82 8.00
N ILE A 25 32.05 -14.60 8.01
CA ILE A 25 31.66 -13.56 8.96
C ILE A 25 30.28 -13.10 8.49
N CYS A 26 29.23 -13.69 9.06
CA CYS A 26 27.90 -13.14 8.99
C CYS A 26 27.92 -11.87 9.86
N PHE A 27 28.02 -10.69 9.22
CA PHE A 27 27.90 -9.44 9.97
C PHE A 27 26.48 -9.38 10.54
N ALA A 28 26.38 -9.27 11.87
CA ALA A 28 25.09 -9.13 12.52
C ALA A 28 24.47 -7.78 12.12
N VAL A 29 23.20 -7.78 11.72
CA VAL A 29 22.45 -6.57 11.38
C VAL A 29 22.55 -5.55 12.50
N GLN A 30 22.94 -4.32 12.16
CA GLN A 30 23.04 -3.24 13.10
C GLN A 30 21.67 -2.58 13.31
N TYR A 31 21.08 -2.83 14.48
CA TYR A 31 19.86 -2.15 14.87
C TYR A 31 20.15 -0.74 15.39
N VAL A 32 19.25 0.19 15.05
CA VAL A 32 19.31 1.58 15.47
C VAL A 32 18.12 1.95 16.35
N LYS A 33 18.19 3.12 16.97
CA LYS A 33 17.01 3.76 17.57
C LYS A 33 16.36 4.65 16.52
N ALA A 34 15.04 4.74 16.53
CA ALA A 34 14.27 5.69 15.74
C ALA A 34 13.40 6.59 16.65
N PRO A 35 14.01 7.50 17.45
CA PRO A 35 13.23 8.48 18.20
C PRO A 35 12.49 9.45 17.25
N PRO A 36 11.55 10.27 17.73
CA PRO A 36 10.96 11.35 16.93
C PRO A 36 12.01 12.16 16.15
N LEU A 37 11.67 12.65 14.95
CA LEU A 37 12.61 13.42 14.14
C LEU A 37 13.05 14.73 14.82
N THR A 38 12.23 15.27 15.72
CA THR A 38 12.59 16.38 16.63
C THR A 38 13.83 16.10 17.48
N ASP A 39 14.08 14.83 17.79
CA ASP A 39 15.25 14.36 18.53
C ASP A 39 16.38 13.89 17.62
N ALA A 40 16.04 13.23 16.50
CA ALA A 40 17.03 12.65 15.60
C ALA A 40 17.73 13.68 14.69
N VAL A 41 17.09 14.81 14.39
CA VAL A 41 17.62 15.84 13.49
C VAL A 41 17.80 17.16 14.24
N LYS A 42 19.05 17.62 14.34
CA LYS A 42 19.43 18.86 15.06
C LYS A 42 19.94 19.96 14.12
N ALA A 43 19.43 20.00 12.89
CA ALA A 43 19.83 20.99 11.90
C ALA A 43 19.27 22.38 12.22
N GLN A 44 20.06 23.43 11.99
CA GLN A 44 19.58 24.81 12.09
C GLN A 44 18.90 25.23 10.79
N VAL A 45 17.77 25.93 10.90
CA VAL A 45 17.05 26.43 9.73
C VAL A 45 17.80 27.59 9.09
N GLN A 46 18.04 27.49 7.78
CA GLN A 46 18.69 28.51 6.96
C GLN A 46 17.76 28.94 5.82
N ASP A 47 18.05 30.09 5.22
CA ASP A 47 17.36 30.54 4.02
C ASP A 47 17.68 29.62 2.83
N VAL A 48 16.74 29.49 1.91
CA VAL A 48 16.94 28.67 0.71
C VAL A 48 18.07 29.28 -0.12
N LYS A 49 19.05 28.46 -0.50
CA LYS A 49 20.19 28.88 -1.33
C LYS A 49 19.68 29.47 -2.64
N THR A 50 20.13 30.67 -2.96
CA THR A 50 19.77 31.39 -4.19
C THR A 50 20.91 31.35 -5.20
N GLY A 51 20.57 31.42 -6.49
CA GLY A 51 21.52 31.36 -7.60
C GLY A 51 21.85 29.93 -8.01
N GLY A 52 21.73 29.65 -9.31
CA GLY A 52 21.94 28.32 -9.88
C GLY A 52 20.65 27.48 -9.96
N ALA A 53 20.83 26.20 -10.30
CA ALA A 53 19.72 25.27 -10.43
C ALA A 53 19.11 24.91 -9.08
N VAL A 54 17.78 24.84 -9.00
CA VAL A 54 17.08 24.42 -7.79
C VAL A 54 17.19 22.90 -7.66
N ARG A 55 17.74 22.44 -6.53
CA ARG A 55 17.86 21.00 -6.24
C ARG A 55 16.49 20.40 -5.94
N VAL A 56 16.12 19.33 -6.63
CA VAL A 56 14.88 18.57 -6.41
C VAL A 56 15.27 17.13 -6.01
N PRO A 57 14.87 16.65 -4.82
CA PRO A 57 15.22 15.30 -4.39
C PRO A 57 14.42 14.25 -5.16
N LEU A 58 15.07 13.15 -5.53
CA LEU A 58 14.46 11.89 -5.97
C LEU A 58 14.73 10.81 -4.93
N ILE A 59 14.04 9.67 -5.03
CA ILE A 59 14.40 8.43 -4.34
C ILE A 59 14.46 7.27 -5.34
N THR A 60 15.06 6.13 -4.98
CA THR A 60 15.02 4.89 -5.76
C THR A 60 13.59 4.34 -5.82
N TRP A 61 12.77 4.92 -6.69
CA TRP A 61 11.37 4.57 -6.88
C TRP A 61 10.90 4.88 -8.31
N GLY A 62 10.01 4.06 -8.85
CA GLY A 62 9.53 4.22 -10.23
C GLY A 62 8.77 5.51 -10.50
N GLY A 63 8.13 6.08 -9.47
CA GLY A 63 7.43 7.36 -9.59
C GLY A 63 8.33 8.51 -10.07
N ASP A 64 9.63 8.46 -9.77
CA ASP A 64 10.58 9.50 -10.15
C ASP A 64 11.05 9.41 -11.62
N ILE A 65 10.66 8.34 -12.35
CA ILE A 65 10.90 8.24 -13.80
C ILE A 65 10.20 9.39 -14.55
N ALA A 66 8.99 9.79 -14.11
CA ALA A 66 8.28 10.92 -14.70
C ALA A 66 9.03 12.25 -14.47
N THR A 67 9.60 12.44 -13.28
CA THR A 67 10.44 13.60 -12.95
C THR A 67 11.70 13.65 -13.82
N ILE A 68 12.36 12.50 -14.02
CA ILE A 68 13.55 12.37 -14.87
C ILE A 68 13.21 12.68 -16.33
N LEU A 69 12.09 12.15 -16.84
CA LEU A 69 11.59 12.46 -18.17
C LEU A 69 11.29 13.95 -18.32
N ALA A 70 10.63 14.56 -17.34
CA ALA A 70 10.30 15.98 -17.33
C ALA A 70 11.53 16.87 -17.44
N ASN A 71 12.65 16.45 -16.83
CA ASN A 71 13.93 17.13 -16.86
C ASN A 71 14.76 16.86 -18.12
N GLY A 72 14.24 16.02 -19.04
CA GLY A 72 14.87 15.68 -20.31
C GLY A 72 15.80 14.47 -20.25
N ASN A 73 15.53 13.53 -19.35
CA ASN A 73 16.34 12.32 -19.10
C ASN A 73 17.76 12.67 -18.64
N ASN A 74 17.89 13.65 -17.76
CA ASN A 74 19.17 14.14 -17.24
C ASN A 74 19.00 14.65 -15.80
N ARG A 75 20.09 14.66 -15.02
CA ARG A 75 20.13 15.27 -13.68
C ARG A 75 19.97 16.78 -13.74
N ASN A 76 20.65 17.44 -14.68
CA ASN A 76 20.49 18.87 -14.93
C ASN A 76 19.46 19.11 -16.03
N THR A 77 18.60 20.12 -15.89
CA THR A 77 17.56 20.40 -16.87
C THR A 77 18.13 20.54 -18.29
N ALA A 78 17.73 19.63 -19.17
CA ALA A 78 18.15 19.68 -20.56
C ALA A 78 17.33 20.71 -21.35
N ALA A 79 17.95 21.32 -22.35
CA ALA A 79 17.26 22.21 -23.29
C ALA A 79 16.08 21.49 -23.96
N ASN A 80 14.98 22.21 -24.18
CA ASN A 80 13.72 21.71 -24.77
C ASN A 80 12.99 20.61 -23.97
N SER A 81 13.47 20.25 -22.77
CA SER A 81 12.75 19.39 -21.83
C SER A 81 11.41 20.02 -21.41
N ILE A 82 10.55 19.22 -20.78
CA ILE A 82 9.27 19.71 -20.26
C ILE A 82 9.54 20.81 -19.21
N PHE A 83 10.47 20.59 -18.28
CA PHE A 83 10.84 21.58 -17.28
C PHE A 83 11.50 22.83 -17.87
N ALA A 84 12.37 22.71 -18.89
CA ALA A 84 12.91 23.88 -19.57
C ALA A 84 11.80 24.74 -20.21
N LYS A 85 10.78 24.10 -20.82
CA LYS A 85 9.62 24.79 -21.40
C LYS A 85 8.71 25.43 -20.34
N GLN A 86 8.80 24.97 -19.09
CA GLN A 86 8.15 25.58 -17.93
C GLN A 86 9.01 26.70 -17.29
N ASN A 87 10.13 27.08 -17.92
CA ASN A 87 11.12 28.04 -17.42
C ASN A 87 11.74 27.62 -16.08
N LEU A 88 11.95 26.32 -15.88
CA LEU A 88 12.61 25.79 -14.69
C LEU A 88 14.05 25.41 -15.00
N GLN A 89 14.93 25.63 -14.03
CA GLN A 89 16.31 25.17 -14.04
C GLN A 89 16.55 24.36 -12.76
N LEU A 90 16.60 23.03 -12.91
CA LEU A 90 16.60 22.07 -11.82
C LEU A 90 17.80 21.14 -11.87
N GLU A 91 18.24 20.70 -10.70
CA GLU A 91 19.19 19.61 -10.49
C GLU A 91 18.50 18.49 -9.72
N LEU A 92 18.35 17.31 -10.35
CA LEU A 92 17.76 16.14 -9.70
C LEU A 92 18.81 15.37 -8.89
N VAL A 93 18.55 15.20 -7.60
CA VAL A 93 19.47 14.54 -6.67
C VAL A 93 18.77 13.38 -5.97
N ARG A 94 19.26 12.15 -6.16
CA ARG A 94 18.75 10.98 -5.42
C ARG A 94 19.17 11.07 -3.95
N SER A 95 18.22 10.92 -3.02
CA SER A 95 18.44 10.98 -1.56
C SER A 95 17.50 10.01 -0.84
N ASP A 96 17.95 8.76 -0.70
CA ASP A 96 17.18 7.68 -0.07
C ASP A 96 17.17 7.72 1.47
N ASP A 97 18.11 8.43 2.10
CA ASP A 97 18.04 8.73 3.54
C ASP A 97 17.16 9.95 3.80
N PHE A 98 15.96 9.70 4.32
CA PHE A 98 14.98 10.76 4.59
C PHE A 98 15.44 11.75 5.66
N ARG A 99 16.25 11.35 6.65
CA ARG A 99 16.79 12.29 7.65
C ARG A 99 17.73 13.28 7.00
N GLN A 100 18.57 12.82 6.08
CA GLN A 100 19.46 13.70 5.32
C GLN A 100 18.67 14.65 4.43
N GLN A 101 17.59 14.17 3.82
CA GLN A 101 16.70 15.00 3.03
C GLN A 101 16.03 16.11 3.88
N VAL A 102 15.49 15.76 5.05
CA VAL A 102 14.92 16.71 6.02
C VAL A 102 15.97 17.73 6.48
N LYS A 103 17.21 17.30 6.75
CA LYS A 103 18.32 18.20 7.10
C LYS A 103 18.63 19.18 5.95
N ALA A 104 18.78 18.68 4.72
CA ALA A 104 19.05 19.51 3.54
C ALA A 104 17.93 20.54 3.30
N TYR A 105 16.67 20.13 3.51
CA TYR A 105 15.50 20.99 3.42
C TYR A 105 15.51 22.12 4.48
N MET A 106 15.78 21.78 5.75
CA MET A 106 15.90 22.77 6.83
C MET A 106 17.07 23.75 6.58
N GLN A 107 18.20 23.25 6.08
CA GLN A 107 19.39 24.04 5.79
C GLN A 107 19.29 24.82 4.46
N GLY A 108 18.13 24.78 3.79
CA GLY A 108 17.89 25.55 2.57
C GLY A 108 18.67 25.05 1.36
N GLU A 109 19.23 23.83 1.39
CA GLU A 109 19.92 23.25 0.24
C GLU A 109 18.96 22.85 -0.88
N THR A 110 17.72 22.58 -0.51
CA THR A 110 16.60 22.36 -1.41
C THR A 110 15.34 22.92 -0.75
N PRO A 111 14.43 23.54 -1.51
CA PRO A 111 13.12 23.91 -0.99
C PRO A 111 12.12 22.75 -0.99
N TYR A 112 12.49 21.56 -1.50
CA TYR A 112 11.58 20.44 -1.72
C TYR A 112 11.88 19.23 -0.83
N LEU A 113 10.83 18.51 -0.46
CA LEU A 113 10.90 17.15 0.07
C LEU A 113 10.21 16.20 -0.91
N ARG A 114 10.82 15.03 -1.06
CA ARG A 114 10.29 13.85 -1.72
C ARG A 114 10.18 12.72 -0.71
N GLY A 115 8.97 12.23 -0.50
CA GLY A 115 8.71 11.08 0.36
C GLY A 115 7.25 10.63 0.29
N THR A 116 6.88 9.66 1.11
CA THR A 116 5.48 9.25 1.27
C THR A 116 4.74 10.22 2.20
N MET A 117 3.42 10.22 2.18
CA MET A 117 2.62 10.93 3.20
C MET A 117 3.02 10.52 4.62
N GLY A 118 3.34 9.24 4.85
CA GLY A 118 3.95 8.75 6.09
C GLY A 118 5.20 9.52 6.48
N MET A 119 6.18 9.56 5.59
CA MET A 119 7.47 10.23 5.82
C MET A 119 7.29 11.73 6.10
N ILE A 120 6.51 12.43 5.27
CA ILE A 120 6.27 13.88 5.46
C ILE A 120 5.57 14.17 6.79
N ASN A 121 4.58 13.35 7.18
CA ASN A 121 3.91 13.49 8.48
C ASN A 121 4.84 13.22 9.66
N MET A 122 5.78 12.28 9.52
CA MET A 122 6.77 12.00 10.56
C MET A 122 7.71 13.19 10.81
N ALA A 123 8.02 13.96 9.76
CA ALA A 123 8.83 15.17 9.85
C ALA A 123 8.02 16.41 10.26
N ALA A 124 6.69 16.35 10.22
CA ALA A 124 5.83 17.53 10.32
C ALA A 124 6.04 18.32 11.62
N GLU A 125 6.20 17.64 12.76
CA GLU A 125 6.38 18.32 14.05
C GLU A 125 7.71 19.09 14.12
N LEU A 126 8.80 18.49 13.66
CA LEU A 126 10.11 19.17 13.55
C LEU A 126 10.02 20.36 12.60
N LEU A 127 9.49 20.14 11.40
CA LEU A 127 9.44 21.16 10.36
C LEU A 127 8.49 22.33 10.69
N ASN A 128 7.55 22.14 11.61
CA ASN A 128 6.64 23.18 12.09
C ASN A 128 7.20 24.03 13.25
N GLN A 129 8.40 23.74 13.75
CA GLN A 129 9.05 24.55 14.77
C GLN A 129 9.50 25.93 14.25
N ASP A 130 9.76 26.04 12.94
CA ASP A 130 10.04 27.30 12.25
C ASP A 130 8.96 27.55 11.17
N PRO A 131 8.38 28.76 11.09
CA PRO A 131 7.34 29.07 10.10
C PRO A 131 7.81 28.97 8.64
N ARG A 132 9.12 29.03 8.37
CA ARG A 132 9.71 28.94 7.03
C ARG A 132 9.69 27.52 6.46
N THR A 133 9.89 26.53 7.32
CA THR A 133 10.07 25.12 6.90
C THR A 133 8.79 24.31 6.94
N LYS A 134 7.63 24.93 7.19
CA LYS A 134 6.36 24.20 7.21
C LYS A 134 6.12 23.57 5.83
N PRO A 135 5.92 22.24 5.75
CA PRO A 135 5.74 21.59 4.46
C PRO A 135 4.35 21.89 3.91
N VAL A 136 4.33 22.37 2.66
CA VAL A 136 3.14 22.49 1.82
C VAL A 136 3.16 21.33 0.83
N ILE A 137 2.19 20.42 0.88
CA ILE A 137 2.09 19.32 -0.08
C ILE A 137 1.59 19.87 -1.42
N ILE A 138 2.32 19.61 -2.50
CA ILE A 138 2.08 20.25 -3.81
C ILE A 138 1.64 19.28 -4.90
N TYR A 139 1.95 17.99 -4.78
CA TYR A 139 1.66 17.02 -5.83
C TYR A 139 1.70 15.61 -5.26
N GLN A 140 0.69 14.82 -5.60
CA GLN A 140 0.74 13.37 -5.43
C GLN A 140 1.26 12.74 -6.72
N MET A 141 2.29 11.92 -6.60
CA MET A 141 2.96 11.27 -7.72
C MET A 141 2.30 9.93 -8.04
N THR A 142 2.34 9.03 -7.06
CA THR A 142 1.98 7.62 -7.22
C THR A 142 1.32 7.10 -5.96
N TRP A 143 0.57 6.01 -6.12
CA TRP A 143 0.39 5.02 -5.08
C TRP A 143 1.36 3.86 -5.31
N SER A 144 1.88 3.26 -4.24
CA SER A 144 2.52 1.94 -4.35
C SER A 144 1.47 0.89 -4.69
N ASN A 145 1.73 0.07 -5.71
CA ASN A 145 0.78 -0.87 -6.30
C ASN A 145 1.40 -2.25 -6.57
N GLY A 146 2.19 -2.74 -5.62
CA GLY A 146 2.90 -4.01 -5.72
C GLY A 146 4.36 -3.94 -5.28
N GLY A 147 4.92 -2.73 -5.16
CA GLY A 147 6.33 -2.52 -4.84
C GLY A 147 6.74 -2.80 -3.40
N ASP A 148 5.80 -2.93 -2.45
CA ASP A 148 6.10 -3.06 -1.03
C ASP A 148 5.29 -4.19 -0.38
N CYS A 149 5.88 -4.90 0.58
CA CYS A 149 5.21 -6.00 1.25
C CYS A 149 5.67 -6.25 2.69
N LEU A 150 4.79 -6.92 3.44
CA LEU A 150 5.09 -7.55 4.72
C LEU A 150 5.42 -9.03 4.47
N VAL A 151 6.64 -9.44 4.82
CA VAL A 151 7.04 -10.86 4.87
C VAL A 151 6.99 -11.34 6.30
N VAL A 152 6.38 -12.51 6.52
CA VAL A 152 6.26 -13.12 7.85
C VAL A 152 6.84 -14.53 7.85
N LYS A 153 7.35 -14.97 9.00
CA LYS A 153 7.75 -16.36 9.22
C LYS A 153 6.56 -17.27 9.48
N SER A 154 6.84 -18.57 9.54
CA SER A 154 5.85 -19.60 9.85
C SER A 154 5.15 -19.35 11.19
N GLY A 155 3.86 -19.73 11.26
CA GLY A 155 3.02 -19.55 12.45
C GLY A 155 2.31 -18.21 12.54
N ILE A 156 2.51 -17.28 11.58
CA ILE A 156 1.75 -16.04 11.47
C ILE A 156 0.82 -16.16 10.25
N ASN A 157 -0.48 -16.26 10.50
CA ASN A 157 -1.47 -16.55 9.47
C ASN A 157 -2.35 -15.37 9.12
N SER A 158 -2.50 -14.43 10.05
CA SER A 158 -3.24 -13.18 9.85
C SER A 158 -2.49 -12.00 10.48
N ALA A 159 -2.87 -10.78 10.11
CA ALA A 159 -2.33 -9.57 10.73
C ALA A 159 -2.57 -9.51 12.25
N LYS A 160 -3.58 -10.20 12.78
CA LYS A 160 -3.84 -10.29 14.24
C LYS A 160 -2.75 -11.06 14.97
N ASP A 161 -2.11 -12.03 14.30
CA ASP A 161 -1.05 -12.87 14.88
C ASP A 161 0.28 -12.09 15.04
N LEU A 162 0.35 -10.85 14.53
CA LEU A 162 1.48 -9.96 14.76
C LEU A 162 1.56 -9.45 16.20
N LYS A 163 0.50 -9.57 17.00
CA LYS A 163 0.51 -9.14 18.40
C LYS A 163 1.63 -9.83 19.18
N GLY A 164 2.51 -9.04 19.79
CA GLY A 164 3.68 -9.48 20.53
C GLY A 164 4.86 -9.95 19.67
N LYS A 165 4.78 -9.82 18.34
CA LYS A 165 5.85 -10.22 17.41
C LYS A 165 6.88 -9.11 17.23
N THR A 166 8.07 -9.51 16.79
CA THR A 166 9.16 -8.60 16.45
C THR A 166 9.22 -8.37 14.95
N ILE A 167 9.15 -7.11 14.52
CA ILE A 167 9.09 -6.70 13.12
C ILE A 167 10.31 -5.84 12.79
N ALA A 168 11.04 -6.21 11.73
CA ALA A 168 12.11 -5.38 11.19
C ALA A 168 11.56 -4.32 10.24
N LEU A 169 12.05 -3.09 10.36
CA LEU A 169 11.52 -1.92 9.65
C LEU A 169 12.61 -0.86 9.45
N GLN A 170 12.64 -0.21 8.28
CA GLN A 170 13.53 0.92 8.06
C GLN A 170 13.13 2.12 8.92
N ALA A 171 14.09 2.72 9.62
CA ALA A 171 13.90 3.95 10.37
C ALA A 171 13.53 5.10 9.42
N TYR A 172 12.43 5.80 9.73
CA TYR A 172 11.95 6.96 8.97
C TYR A 172 11.63 6.69 7.48
N GLY A 173 11.47 5.42 7.12
CA GLY A 173 11.25 4.96 5.76
C GLY A 173 9.78 4.97 5.30
N PRO A 174 9.52 4.48 4.09
CA PRO A 174 8.19 4.53 3.45
C PRO A 174 7.18 3.53 4.04
N HIS A 175 7.62 2.56 4.86
CA HIS A 175 6.75 1.48 5.35
C HIS A 175 6.18 1.72 6.74
N VAL A 176 6.53 2.82 7.41
CA VAL A 176 6.13 3.04 8.81
C VAL A 176 4.63 3.27 8.95
N ASP A 177 4.03 4.09 8.09
CA ASP A 177 2.58 4.26 8.00
C ASP A 177 1.88 3.01 7.46
N TYR A 178 2.55 2.26 6.56
CA TYR A 178 2.02 1.00 6.07
C TYR A 178 1.84 -0.02 7.19
N LEU A 179 2.87 -0.29 7.99
CA LEU A 179 2.76 -1.16 9.15
C LEU A 179 1.68 -0.65 10.12
N ALA A 180 1.65 0.66 10.37
CA ALA A 180 0.70 1.26 11.30
C ALA A 180 -0.76 1.10 10.84
N LYS A 181 -1.05 1.26 9.54
CA LYS A 181 -2.38 1.01 8.95
C LYS A 181 -2.76 -0.46 9.05
N LEU A 182 -1.86 -1.36 8.68
CA LEU A 182 -2.07 -2.80 8.74
C LEU A 182 -2.43 -3.26 10.15
N LEU A 183 -1.64 -2.84 11.15
CA LEU A 183 -1.90 -3.16 12.56
C LEU A 183 -3.26 -2.63 13.01
N ARG A 184 -3.57 -1.37 12.69
CA ARG A 184 -4.85 -0.77 13.09
C ARG A 184 -6.05 -1.51 12.51
N ASP A 185 -5.98 -1.90 11.25
CA ASP A 185 -7.07 -2.65 10.59
C ASP A 185 -7.24 -4.06 11.17
N ALA A 186 -6.16 -4.62 11.70
CA ALA A 186 -6.17 -5.86 12.48
C ALA A 186 -6.68 -5.67 13.93
N GLY A 187 -6.94 -4.44 14.36
CA GLY A 187 -7.33 -4.11 15.74
C GLY A 187 -6.15 -4.02 16.72
N LEU A 188 -4.93 -3.83 16.21
CA LEU A 188 -3.68 -3.67 16.96
C LEU A 188 -3.17 -2.22 16.88
N LYS A 189 -2.21 -1.89 17.74
CA LYS A 189 -1.48 -0.62 17.75
C LYS A 189 0.01 -0.88 17.50
N MET A 190 0.76 0.17 17.18
CA MET A 190 2.23 0.08 17.06
C MET A 190 2.88 -0.45 18.34
N SER A 191 2.31 -0.14 19.52
CA SER A 191 2.79 -0.63 20.81
C SER A 191 2.47 -2.10 21.10
N ASP A 192 1.63 -2.75 20.29
CA ASP A 192 1.32 -4.18 20.42
C ASP A 192 2.40 -5.06 19.77
N VAL A 193 3.39 -4.48 19.08
CA VAL A 193 4.50 -5.18 18.44
C VAL A 193 5.84 -4.60 18.89
N SER A 194 6.92 -5.38 18.74
CA SER A 194 8.29 -4.89 18.94
C SER A 194 8.89 -4.52 17.59
N ILE A 195 9.44 -3.33 17.44
CA ILE A 195 10.06 -2.90 16.18
C ILE A 195 11.57 -2.88 16.33
N LYS A 196 12.26 -3.60 15.43
CA LYS A 196 13.71 -3.51 15.24
C LYS A 196 14.01 -2.60 14.05
N TRP A 197 14.48 -1.40 14.37
CA TRP A 197 14.80 -0.40 13.38
C TRP A 197 16.17 -0.64 12.74
N VAL A 198 16.25 -0.46 11.43
CA VAL A 198 17.48 -0.51 10.64
C VAL A 198 17.62 0.76 9.80
N ASN A 199 18.82 1.07 9.31
CA ASN A 199 19.05 2.32 8.57
C ASN A 199 18.53 2.28 7.14
N ASP A 200 18.82 1.18 6.43
CA ASP A 200 18.64 1.12 4.99
C ASP A 200 17.42 0.28 4.64
N LEU A 201 16.74 0.63 3.55
CA LEU A 201 15.61 -0.15 3.07
C LEU A 201 16.07 -1.43 2.37
N THR A 202 17.10 -1.30 1.53
CA THR A 202 17.64 -2.36 0.69
C THR A 202 19.11 -2.05 0.34
N GLY A 203 19.80 -2.99 -0.31
CA GLY A 203 21.13 -2.78 -0.90
C GLY A 203 22.31 -2.76 0.07
N THR A 204 22.08 -3.00 1.37
CA THR A 204 23.15 -3.11 2.39
C THR A 204 22.90 -4.30 3.32
N ASP A 205 23.87 -4.60 4.18
CA ASP A 205 23.75 -5.63 5.22
C ASP A 205 22.84 -5.19 6.40
N ASN A 206 22.33 -3.95 6.39
CA ASN A 206 21.55 -3.36 7.48
C ASN A 206 20.12 -3.02 7.02
N THR A 207 19.42 -4.04 6.50
CA THR A 207 18.07 -3.91 5.92
C THR A 207 17.06 -4.78 6.65
N PRO A 208 15.74 -4.53 6.51
CA PRO A 208 14.73 -5.39 7.12
C PRO A 208 14.79 -6.82 6.55
N ALA A 209 15.19 -6.96 5.29
CA ALA A 209 15.36 -8.26 4.66
C ALA A 209 16.47 -9.08 5.33
N GLU A 210 17.65 -8.49 5.51
CA GLU A 210 18.75 -9.13 6.23
C GLU A 210 18.38 -9.45 7.68
N ALA A 211 17.60 -8.56 8.32
CA ALA A 211 17.14 -8.78 9.69
C ALA A 211 16.23 -10.02 9.82
N LEU A 212 15.48 -10.39 8.77
CA LEU A 212 14.56 -11.52 8.82
C LEU A 212 15.27 -12.87 8.93
N TYR A 213 16.53 -12.99 8.53
CA TYR A 213 17.30 -14.22 8.76
C TYR A 213 17.56 -14.51 10.25
N SER A 214 17.54 -13.48 11.11
CA SER A 214 17.71 -13.63 12.56
C SER A 214 16.52 -14.36 13.20
N LYS A 215 16.78 -15.26 14.14
CA LYS A 215 15.73 -15.94 14.92
C LYS A 215 14.91 -15.00 15.80
N GLU A 216 15.39 -13.78 16.05
CA GLU A 216 14.74 -12.77 16.90
C GLU A 216 13.74 -11.89 16.14
N VAL A 217 13.65 -12.03 14.82
CA VAL A 217 12.74 -11.25 13.97
C VAL A 217 11.70 -12.19 13.37
N ASP A 218 10.42 -11.88 13.58
CA ASP A 218 9.30 -12.69 13.14
C ASP A 218 8.75 -12.25 11.77
N ALA A 219 8.89 -10.97 11.45
CA ALA A 219 8.41 -10.36 10.22
C ALA A 219 9.27 -9.17 9.78
N ALA A 220 9.18 -8.78 8.52
CA ALA A 220 9.88 -7.63 7.96
C ALA A 220 9.04 -6.88 6.93
N MET A 221 9.09 -5.55 6.96
CA MET A 221 8.56 -4.70 5.90
C MET A 221 9.68 -4.48 4.88
N VAL A 222 9.44 -4.86 3.62
CA VAL A 222 10.46 -4.89 2.56
C VAL A 222 9.86 -4.47 1.21
N ILE A 223 10.73 -4.11 0.28
CA ILE A 223 10.33 -3.94 -1.13
C ILE A 223 10.10 -5.31 -1.78
N ILE A 224 9.33 -5.35 -2.86
CA ILE A 224 8.90 -6.62 -3.47
C ILE A 224 10.05 -7.51 -3.96
N PRO A 225 11.19 -7.01 -4.51
CA PRO A 225 12.31 -7.88 -4.89
C PRO A 225 12.89 -8.64 -3.68
N ASP A 226 13.07 -7.95 -2.55
CA ASP A 226 13.53 -8.55 -1.31
C ASP A 226 12.49 -9.53 -0.76
N GLY A 227 11.20 -9.20 -0.86
CA GLY A 227 10.11 -10.11 -0.50
C GLY A 227 10.11 -11.41 -1.31
N LEU A 228 10.31 -11.31 -2.63
CA LEU A 228 10.42 -12.47 -3.52
C LEU A 228 11.65 -13.32 -3.22
N MET A 229 12.77 -12.70 -2.82
CA MET A 229 14.00 -13.40 -2.42
C MET A 229 13.86 -14.10 -1.06
N LEU A 230 13.27 -13.44 -0.06
CA LEU A 230 13.04 -14.02 1.28
C LEU A 230 12.04 -15.18 1.23
N THR A 231 11.18 -15.17 0.22
CA THR A 231 10.26 -16.24 -0.10
C THR A 231 10.83 -17.08 -1.25
N SER A 232 10.12 -18.10 -1.71
CA SER A 232 10.55 -18.88 -2.87
C SER A 232 9.90 -18.29 -4.12
N ASN A 233 10.30 -17.05 -4.50
CA ASN A 233 9.69 -16.26 -5.57
C ASN A 233 8.17 -16.07 -5.40
N GLY A 234 7.74 -15.65 -4.21
CA GLY A 234 6.33 -15.42 -3.89
C GLY A 234 5.62 -16.64 -3.30
N THR A 235 6.15 -17.85 -3.47
CA THR A 235 5.68 -19.04 -2.76
C THR A 235 6.36 -19.19 -1.39
N VAL A 236 5.91 -20.11 -0.54
CA VAL A 236 6.49 -20.29 0.80
C VAL A 236 7.99 -20.60 0.72
N GLY A 237 8.79 -19.88 1.50
CA GLY A 237 10.24 -20.03 1.58
C GLY A 237 10.64 -21.45 1.96
N THR A 238 11.57 -22.04 1.23
CA THR A 238 12.03 -23.42 1.46
C THR A 238 13.27 -23.49 2.35
N GLY A 239 14.01 -22.38 2.47
CA GLY A 239 15.36 -22.36 3.03
C GLY A 239 16.46 -22.50 1.98
N ALA A 240 16.10 -22.76 0.72
CA ALA A 240 17.03 -22.82 -0.40
C ALA A 240 17.10 -21.47 -1.12
N GLU A 241 18.15 -21.26 -1.92
CA GLU A 241 18.33 -20.09 -2.80
C GLU A 241 18.25 -18.73 -2.11
N GLY A 242 18.53 -18.69 -0.80
CA GLY A 242 18.44 -17.47 0.00
C GLY A 242 17.07 -17.25 0.64
N SER A 243 16.05 -18.05 0.34
CA SER A 243 14.75 -17.94 1.01
C SER A 243 14.84 -18.30 2.50
N VAL A 244 14.00 -17.68 3.32
CA VAL A 244 13.83 -18.02 4.74
C VAL A 244 12.79 -19.13 4.85
N LYS A 245 13.16 -20.29 5.42
CA LYS A 245 12.26 -21.44 5.52
C LYS A 245 10.96 -21.08 6.25
N GLY A 246 9.82 -21.35 5.59
CA GLY A 246 8.47 -21.05 6.08
C GLY A 246 8.05 -19.59 5.95
N ALA A 247 8.89 -18.70 5.42
CA ALA A 247 8.51 -17.31 5.20
C ALA A 247 7.52 -17.18 4.04
N LYS A 248 6.60 -16.22 4.14
CA LYS A 248 5.64 -15.90 3.08
C LYS A 248 5.37 -14.40 3.03
N ILE A 249 5.02 -13.90 1.86
CA ILE A 249 4.44 -12.56 1.72
C ILE A 249 3.03 -12.64 2.31
N MET A 250 2.78 -11.94 3.42
CA MET A 250 1.48 -11.89 4.06
C MET A 250 0.56 -10.88 3.35
N LEU A 251 1.10 -9.73 2.99
CA LEU A 251 0.36 -8.65 2.37
C LEU A 251 1.31 -7.77 1.57
N SER A 252 0.91 -7.40 0.35
CA SER A 252 1.63 -6.42 -0.47
C SER A 252 0.74 -5.23 -0.83
N THR A 253 1.37 -4.16 -1.29
CA THR A 253 0.68 -2.99 -1.85
C THR A 253 -0.03 -3.30 -3.15
N LYS A 254 0.06 -4.52 -3.70
CA LYS A 254 -0.85 -4.97 -4.76
C LYS A 254 -2.30 -5.00 -4.26
N SER A 255 -2.51 -5.51 -3.05
CA SER A 255 -3.81 -5.49 -2.37
C SER A 255 -4.03 -4.19 -1.63
N ALA A 256 -3.01 -3.71 -0.90
CA ALA A 256 -3.06 -2.53 -0.05
C ALA A 256 -2.68 -1.22 -0.79
N ASN A 257 -3.19 -1.05 -2.01
CA ASN A 257 -2.72 -0.06 -2.98
C ASN A 257 -3.12 1.41 -2.70
N ARG A 258 -3.72 1.73 -1.55
CA ARG A 258 -4.04 3.11 -1.16
C ARG A 258 -3.49 3.50 0.22
N ILE A 259 -2.43 2.83 0.64
CA ILE A 259 -1.73 3.13 1.89
C ILE A 259 -0.56 4.08 1.64
N ILE A 260 0.39 3.68 0.78
CA ILE A 260 1.60 4.46 0.51
C ILE A 260 1.32 5.46 -0.63
N ALA A 261 1.08 6.72 -0.27
CA ALA A 261 0.97 7.84 -1.20
C ALA A 261 2.31 8.56 -1.34
N ASP A 262 2.89 8.58 -2.53
CA ASP A 262 4.09 9.34 -2.85
C ASP A 262 3.77 10.79 -3.17
N VAL A 263 4.49 11.71 -2.55
CA VAL A 263 4.26 13.15 -2.71
C VAL A 263 5.54 13.95 -2.82
N TYR A 264 5.39 15.13 -3.42
CA TYR A 264 6.30 16.26 -3.21
C TYR A 264 5.70 17.27 -2.24
N ALA A 265 6.54 17.79 -1.35
CA ALA A 265 6.24 18.93 -0.51
C ALA A 265 7.28 20.04 -0.72
N VAL A 266 6.92 21.28 -0.41
CA VAL A 266 7.80 22.46 -0.54
C VAL A 266 7.80 23.27 0.76
N ARG A 267 8.88 23.99 1.06
CA ARG A 267 8.92 24.95 2.18
C ARG A 267 7.88 26.05 1.98
N SER A 268 7.21 26.43 3.06
CA SER A 268 6.20 27.49 3.06
C SER A 268 6.78 28.85 2.65
N ASP A 269 8.02 29.19 3.03
CA ASP A 269 8.67 30.44 2.63
C ASP A 269 8.95 30.47 1.12
N TYR A 270 9.55 29.41 0.58
CA TYR A 270 9.81 29.26 -0.85
C TYR A 270 8.51 29.23 -1.64
N PHE A 271 7.50 28.51 -1.16
CA PHE A 271 6.19 28.46 -1.82
C PHE A 271 5.52 29.83 -1.92
N SER A 272 5.63 30.64 -0.85
CA SER A 272 5.07 31.99 -0.84
C SER A 272 5.79 32.91 -1.82
N ALA A 273 7.12 32.83 -1.89
CA ALA A 273 7.94 33.66 -2.77
C ALA A 273 7.94 33.20 -4.24
N HIS A 274 7.83 31.90 -4.50
CA HIS A 274 8.04 31.26 -5.80
C HIS A 274 6.82 30.43 -6.26
N ARG A 275 5.61 30.79 -5.82
CA ARG A 275 4.37 30.02 -6.11
C ARG A 275 4.20 29.67 -7.58
N LYS A 276 4.56 30.59 -8.49
CA LYS A 276 4.45 30.36 -9.93
C LYS A 276 5.42 29.30 -10.44
N GLU A 277 6.67 29.31 -9.97
CA GLU A 277 7.68 28.29 -10.30
C GLU A 277 7.27 26.92 -9.76
N VAL A 278 6.74 26.88 -8.53
CA VAL A 278 6.23 25.63 -7.94
C VAL A 278 5.02 25.11 -8.73
N GLN A 279 4.11 25.98 -9.16
CA GLN A 279 2.99 25.59 -10.03
C GLN A 279 3.48 25.04 -11.38
N ASN A 280 4.50 25.70 -11.97
CA ASN A 280 5.13 25.26 -13.21
C ASN A 280 5.80 23.89 -13.06
N LEU A 281 6.42 23.59 -11.90
CA LEU A 281 6.95 22.27 -11.57
C LEU A 281 5.83 21.23 -11.57
N VAL A 282 4.75 21.47 -10.82
CA VAL A 282 3.59 20.55 -10.75
C VAL A 282 2.97 20.32 -12.14
N HIS A 283 2.80 21.38 -12.92
CA HIS A 283 2.29 21.27 -14.28
C HIS A 283 3.23 20.47 -15.21
N GLY A 284 4.54 20.68 -15.10
CA GLY A 284 5.54 19.90 -15.83
C GLY A 284 5.51 18.41 -15.47
N LEU A 285 5.34 18.09 -14.18
CA LEU A 285 5.19 16.72 -13.70
C LEU A 285 3.94 16.04 -14.29
N LEU A 286 2.79 16.71 -14.26
CA LEU A 286 1.54 16.20 -14.85
C LEU A 286 1.67 15.89 -16.35
N LEU A 287 2.33 16.78 -17.11
CA LEU A 287 2.59 16.58 -18.54
C LEU A 287 3.53 15.38 -18.77
N ALA A 288 4.59 15.28 -17.96
CA ALA A 288 5.58 14.21 -18.10
C ALA A 288 5.01 12.85 -17.70
N GLU A 289 4.14 12.79 -16.70
CA GLU A 289 3.45 11.57 -16.31
C GLU A 289 2.56 11.03 -17.45
N GLN A 290 1.78 11.91 -18.08
CA GLN A 290 0.96 11.55 -19.24
C GLN A 290 1.83 11.09 -20.42
N ASP A 291 2.94 11.76 -20.70
CA ASP A 291 3.86 11.37 -21.76
C ASP A 291 4.56 10.04 -21.45
N LEU A 292 4.97 9.81 -20.20
CA LEU A 292 5.57 8.57 -19.73
C LEU A 292 4.60 7.40 -19.91
N LYS A 293 3.35 7.56 -19.49
CA LYS A 293 2.29 6.56 -19.69
C LYS A 293 2.09 6.24 -21.17
N ALA A 294 2.03 7.28 -22.02
CA ALA A 294 1.94 7.09 -23.46
C ALA A 294 3.18 6.41 -24.05
N LEU A 295 4.37 6.71 -23.53
CA LEU A 295 5.65 6.14 -23.94
C LEU A 295 5.71 4.64 -23.65
N PHE A 296 5.28 4.20 -22.46
CA PHE A 296 5.18 2.79 -22.10
C PHE A 296 4.09 2.07 -22.89
N LYS A 297 2.89 2.66 -23.04
CA LYS A 297 1.80 2.08 -23.85
C LYS A 297 2.17 1.92 -25.32
N LYS A 298 2.94 2.86 -25.87
CA LYS A 298 3.41 2.88 -27.26
C LYS A 298 4.88 2.49 -27.40
N LYS A 299 5.41 1.65 -26.49
CA LYS A 299 6.83 1.22 -26.43
C LYS A 299 7.41 0.83 -27.79
N LYS A 300 6.66 0.05 -28.59
CA LYS A 300 7.09 -0.37 -29.93
C LYS A 300 7.24 0.79 -30.92
N ALA A 301 6.32 1.75 -30.89
CA ALA A 301 6.31 2.90 -31.82
C ALA A 301 7.30 4.00 -31.42
N ARG A 302 7.61 4.15 -30.12
CA ARG A 302 8.52 5.17 -29.57
C ARG A 302 9.79 4.56 -28.97
N LEU A 303 10.31 3.48 -29.58
CA LEU A 303 11.36 2.65 -28.97
C LEU A 303 12.64 3.41 -28.62
N ALA A 304 13.07 4.37 -29.44
CA ALA A 304 14.28 5.15 -29.19
C ALA A 304 14.12 6.06 -27.95
N GLU A 305 13.01 6.78 -27.85
CA GLU A 305 12.66 7.61 -26.69
C GLU A 305 12.49 6.77 -25.43
N TYR A 306 11.88 5.59 -25.57
CA TYR A 306 11.68 4.63 -24.49
C TYR A 306 13.00 4.17 -23.91
N LYS A 307 13.90 3.65 -24.75
CA LYS A 307 15.23 3.19 -24.33
C LYS A 307 16.02 4.30 -23.67
N LYS A 308 15.99 5.52 -24.23
CA LYS A 308 16.66 6.68 -23.64
C LYS A 308 16.14 6.99 -22.23
N THR A 309 14.82 6.99 -22.06
CA THR A 309 14.17 7.31 -20.78
C THR A 309 14.47 6.26 -19.73
N VAL A 310 14.28 4.97 -20.06
CA VAL A 310 14.51 3.88 -19.11
C VAL A 310 15.99 3.76 -18.75
N SER A 311 16.92 3.93 -19.70
CA SER A 311 18.36 3.86 -19.39
C SER A 311 18.82 5.03 -18.51
N ALA A 312 18.33 6.25 -18.77
CA ALA A 312 18.64 7.40 -17.92
C ALA A 312 18.05 7.26 -16.51
N ALA A 313 16.82 6.75 -16.40
CA ALA A 313 16.22 6.45 -15.12
C ALA A 313 17.01 5.36 -14.36
N ALA A 314 17.43 4.30 -15.05
CA ALA A 314 18.26 3.25 -14.48
C ALA A 314 19.60 3.81 -13.95
N GLU A 315 20.25 4.67 -14.71
CA GLU A 315 21.49 5.33 -14.28
C GLU A 315 21.28 6.24 -13.06
N ILE A 316 20.20 7.03 -13.06
CA ILE A 316 19.94 8.01 -12.00
C ILE A 316 19.46 7.35 -10.70
N LEU A 317 18.61 6.33 -10.80
CA LEU A 317 17.92 5.69 -9.68
C LEU A 317 18.63 4.44 -9.16
N LEU A 318 19.37 3.72 -10.01
CA LEU A 318 20.00 2.43 -9.72
C LEU A 318 21.51 2.42 -9.99
N ASP A 319 22.10 3.57 -10.30
CA ASP A 319 23.53 3.75 -10.58
C ASP A 319 24.06 2.93 -11.77
N SER A 320 23.16 2.43 -12.64
CA SER A 320 23.52 1.62 -13.79
C SER A 320 22.54 1.81 -14.95
N ALA A 321 23.01 2.41 -16.04
CA ALA A 321 22.21 2.57 -17.27
C ALA A 321 21.74 1.23 -17.87
N ALA A 322 22.39 0.11 -17.50
CA ALA A 322 22.04 -1.23 -17.94
C ALA A 322 20.93 -1.89 -17.11
N ALA A 323 20.56 -1.33 -15.95
CA ALA A 323 19.50 -1.86 -15.07
C ALA A 323 18.09 -1.52 -15.59
N THR A 324 17.87 -1.67 -16.91
CA THR A 324 16.63 -1.29 -17.56
C THR A 324 15.46 -2.19 -17.18
N ALA A 325 15.71 -3.48 -16.96
CA ALA A 325 14.67 -4.42 -16.53
C ALA A 325 14.19 -4.10 -15.11
N ASP A 326 15.10 -3.79 -14.19
CA ASP A 326 14.78 -3.37 -12.82
C ASP A 326 14.02 -2.04 -12.83
N THR A 327 14.39 -1.12 -13.72
CA THR A 327 13.67 0.15 -13.90
C THR A 327 12.27 -0.04 -14.48
N GLU A 328 12.08 -0.99 -15.40
CA GLU A 328 10.76 -1.39 -15.90
C GLU A 328 9.89 -1.99 -14.77
N ALA A 329 10.50 -2.79 -13.88
CA ALA A 329 9.82 -3.33 -12.71
C ALA A 329 9.40 -2.21 -11.74
N LEU A 330 10.31 -1.27 -11.42
CA LEU A 330 9.99 -0.10 -10.60
C LEU A 330 8.81 0.71 -11.16
N TYR A 331 8.74 0.89 -12.49
CA TYR A 331 7.59 1.52 -13.12
C TYR A 331 6.29 0.73 -12.88
N GLY A 332 6.34 -0.60 -13.00
CA GLY A 332 5.20 -1.50 -12.77
C GLY A 332 4.71 -1.54 -11.33
N ASP A 333 5.58 -1.22 -10.37
CA ASP A 333 5.26 -1.14 -8.94
C ASP A 333 4.45 0.12 -8.56
N CYS A 334 4.28 1.05 -9.52
CA CYS A 334 3.61 2.33 -9.32
C CYS A 334 2.21 2.35 -9.95
N GLU A 335 1.25 2.96 -9.26
CA GLU A 335 0.06 3.53 -9.90
C GLU A 335 0.21 5.06 -9.95
N PHE A 336 0.53 5.59 -11.12
CA PHE A 336 0.60 7.03 -11.38
C PHE A 336 -0.80 7.66 -11.33
N VAL A 337 -0.97 8.70 -10.51
CA VAL A 337 -2.31 9.22 -10.16
C VAL A 337 -2.83 10.26 -11.15
N GLY A 338 -1.92 10.97 -11.82
CA GLY A 338 -2.21 11.97 -12.83
C GLY A 338 -3.01 13.15 -12.32
N PHE A 339 -3.52 13.92 -13.26
CA PHE A 339 -4.38 15.06 -12.96
C PHE A 339 -5.66 14.65 -12.20
N PRO A 340 -6.43 13.63 -12.62
CA PRO A 340 -7.65 13.25 -11.91
C PRO A 340 -7.38 12.79 -10.47
N GLY A 341 -6.30 12.03 -10.25
CA GLY A 341 -5.91 11.58 -8.93
C GLY A 341 -5.49 12.73 -8.02
N ASN A 342 -4.74 13.72 -8.53
CA ASN A 342 -4.41 14.93 -7.78
C ASN A 342 -5.68 15.72 -7.40
N VAL A 343 -6.61 15.96 -8.34
CA VAL A 343 -7.89 16.63 -8.04
C VAL A 343 -8.64 15.88 -6.94
N LYS A 344 -8.76 14.56 -7.06
CA LYS A 344 -9.44 13.72 -6.06
C LYS A 344 -8.73 13.78 -4.70
N PHE A 345 -7.41 13.66 -4.67
CA PHE A 345 -6.63 13.61 -3.43
C PHE A 345 -6.67 14.89 -2.61
N PHE A 346 -6.65 16.05 -3.27
CA PHE A 346 -6.59 17.35 -2.59
C PHE A 346 -7.96 18.03 -2.42
N THR A 347 -8.95 17.74 -3.27
CA THR A 347 -10.24 18.47 -3.26
C THR A 347 -11.44 17.63 -2.81
N ASP A 348 -11.40 16.29 -2.97
CA ASP A 348 -12.52 15.43 -2.61
C ASP A 348 -12.49 15.09 -1.11
N LYS A 349 -13.20 15.90 -0.33
CA LYS A 349 -13.31 15.74 1.13
C LYS A 349 -14.05 14.44 1.53
N ASN A 350 -14.83 13.88 0.64
CA ASN A 350 -15.59 12.66 0.89
C ASN A 350 -14.74 11.41 0.63
N TRP A 351 -13.79 11.47 -0.31
CA TRP A 351 -12.93 10.34 -0.61
C TRP A 351 -12.13 9.87 0.62
N PRO A 352 -12.24 8.60 1.06
CA PRO A 352 -11.62 8.15 2.31
C PRO A 352 -10.09 8.22 2.35
N ARG A 353 -9.43 8.26 1.19
CA ARG A 353 -7.96 8.30 1.06
C ARG A 353 -7.43 9.65 0.58
N ASN A 354 -8.19 10.73 0.79
CA ASN A 354 -7.72 12.09 0.56
C ASN A 354 -6.60 12.51 1.54
N MET A 355 -5.91 13.60 1.22
CA MET A 355 -4.74 14.09 1.97
C MET A 355 -5.01 14.29 3.46
N GLN A 356 -6.13 14.91 3.82
CA GLN A 356 -6.45 15.23 5.22
C GLN A 356 -6.71 13.96 6.03
N ARG A 357 -7.50 13.02 5.47
CA ARG A 357 -7.79 11.74 6.14
C ARG A 357 -6.53 10.90 6.33
N LEU A 358 -5.65 10.84 5.32
CA LEU A 358 -4.33 10.19 5.49
C LEU A 358 -3.49 10.86 6.57
N THR A 359 -3.44 12.18 6.59
CA THR A 359 -2.69 12.96 7.59
C THR A 359 -3.19 12.63 9.01
N ASP A 360 -4.51 12.65 9.22
CA ASP A 360 -5.11 12.31 10.52
C ASP A 360 -4.86 10.87 10.95
N GLU A 361 -4.96 9.94 10.00
CA GLU A 361 -4.69 8.52 10.18
C GLU A 361 -3.24 8.26 10.60
N VAL A 362 -2.30 8.78 9.83
CA VAL A 362 -0.85 8.60 10.02
C VAL A 362 -0.41 9.22 11.34
N GLN A 363 -0.76 10.48 11.58
CA GLN A 363 -0.34 11.16 12.81
C GLN A 363 -0.95 10.52 14.05
N GLY A 364 -2.22 10.10 13.99
CA GLY A 364 -2.84 9.36 15.09
C GLY A 364 -2.06 8.10 15.46
N ALA A 365 -1.64 7.34 14.44
CA ALA A 365 -0.84 6.14 14.67
C ALA A 365 0.57 6.46 15.18
N PHE A 366 1.24 7.47 14.64
CA PHE A 366 2.60 7.86 15.04
C PHE A 366 2.66 8.46 16.45
N ILE A 367 1.61 9.13 16.91
CA ILE A 367 1.50 9.56 18.31
C ILE A 367 1.45 8.33 19.23
N THR A 368 0.61 7.34 18.91
CA THR A 368 0.55 6.10 19.71
C THR A 368 1.83 5.27 19.63
N GLY A 369 2.58 5.41 18.53
CA GLY A 369 3.89 4.78 18.33
C GLY A 369 5.08 5.56 18.91
N GLY A 370 4.86 6.74 19.49
CA GLY A 370 5.92 7.56 20.07
C GLY A 370 6.85 8.24 19.05
N LEU A 371 6.43 8.37 17.79
CA LEU A 371 7.17 9.06 16.72
C LEU A 371 6.76 10.53 16.54
N LEU A 372 5.60 10.90 17.08
CA LEU A 372 5.10 12.28 17.18
C LEU A 372 4.54 12.52 18.59
N SER A 373 4.57 13.76 19.07
CA SER A 373 3.99 14.11 20.37
C SER A 373 2.55 14.64 20.25
N ARG A 374 2.20 15.20 19.10
CA ARG A 374 0.91 15.85 18.84
C ARG A 374 0.57 15.87 17.36
N LYS A 375 -0.70 16.16 17.05
CA LYS A 375 -1.12 16.42 15.68
C LYS A 375 -0.61 17.77 15.18
N ILE A 376 -0.27 17.82 13.90
CA ILE A 376 0.24 18.97 13.17
C ILE A 376 -0.61 19.15 11.91
N VAL A 377 -1.12 20.35 11.69
CA VAL A 377 -1.84 20.65 10.45
C VAL A 377 -0.83 20.77 9.31
N LEU A 378 -0.95 19.90 8.32
CA LEU A 378 -0.21 20.01 7.06
C LEU A 378 -0.97 20.92 6.10
N GLN A 379 -0.22 21.74 5.36
CA GLN A 379 -0.79 22.60 4.33
C GLN A 379 -0.77 21.88 2.98
N GLN A 380 -1.72 22.23 2.12
CA GLN A 380 -1.70 21.87 0.71
C GLN A 380 -1.59 23.15 -0.13
N ALA A 381 -1.24 23.00 -1.40
CA ALA A 381 -0.98 24.13 -2.27
C ALA A 381 -2.24 24.92 -2.70
N ASP A 382 -3.42 24.29 -2.61
CA ASP A 382 -4.71 24.81 -3.10
C ASP A 382 -4.61 25.31 -4.55
N TRP A 383 -4.28 24.39 -5.46
CA TRP A 383 -4.11 24.72 -6.87
C TRP A 383 -5.43 25.04 -7.57
N ASP A 384 -5.36 25.95 -8.55
CA ASP A 384 -6.38 26.03 -9.60
C ASP A 384 -6.13 24.91 -10.62
N TYR A 385 -6.85 23.81 -10.46
CA TYR A 385 -6.78 22.68 -11.37
C TYR A 385 -7.29 23.00 -12.78
N SER A 386 -8.11 24.03 -12.97
CA SER A 386 -8.50 24.48 -14.31
C SER A 386 -7.29 24.99 -15.09
N ALA A 387 -6.41 25.73 -14.42
CA ALA A 387 -5.15 26.19 -15.01
C ALA A 387 -4.17 25.03 -15.25
N LEU A 388 -4.05 24.08 -14.32
CA LEU A 388 -3.18 22.90 -14.45
C LEU A 388 -3.65 21.90 -15.51
N ARG A 389 -4.90 22.01 -15.97
CA ARG A 389 -5.45 21.15 -17.02
C ARG A 389 -4.84 21.41 -18.41
N LYS A 390 -4.25 22.58 -18.63
CA LYS A 390 -3.80 23.03 -19.95
C LYS A 390 -2.78 22.07 -20.57
N GLY A 391 -3.05 21.58 -21.78
CA GLY A 391 -2.12 20.69 -22.50
C GLY A 391 -2.18 19.21 -22.11
N LEU A 392 -3.00 18.85 -21.11
CA LEU A 392 -3.34 17.47 -20.80
C LEU A 392 -4.50 17.00 -21.70
N ALA A 393 -4.55 15.70 -21.97
CA ALA A 393 -5.54 15.04 -22.82
C ALA A 393 -6.21 13.88 -22.08
N GLY A 394 -7.49 13.64 -22.34
CA GLY A 394 -8.21 12.51 -21.73
C GLY A 394 -8.38 12.59 -20.21
N VAL A 395 -8.33 13.80 -19.65
CA VAL A 395 -8.51 14.05 -18.21
C VAL A 395 -9.97 14.21 -17.79
N ASP A 396 -10.91 13.89 -18.69
CA ASP A 396 -12.34 13.81 -18.39
C ASP A 396 -12.69 12.40 -17.90
N ASN A 397 -13.36 12.34 -16.75
CA ASN A 397 -13.58 11.14 -15.95
C ASN A 397 -14.11 9.95 -16.77
N VAL A 398 -13.39 8.83 -16.69
CA VAL A 398 -13.96 7.49 -16.93
C VAL A 398 -13.60 6.63 -15.72
N GLU A 399 -14.59 6.33 -14.88
CA GLU A 399 -14.45 5.26 -13.89
C GLU A 399 -14.51 3.92 -14.65
N ALA A 400 -13.44 3.13 -14.59
CA ALA A 400 -13.38 1.79 -15.15
C ALA A 400 -13.41 0.74 -14.02
N PRO A 401 -14.13 -0.40 -14.18
CA PRO A 401 -14.10 -1.49 -13.22
C PRO A 401 -12.68 -2.04 -13.02
N ARG A 402 -12.26 -2.28 -11.78
CA ARG A 402 -10.92 -2.81 -11.46
C ARG A 402 -10.83 -4.33 -11.57
N PHE A 403 -11.96 -5.03 -11.47
CA PHE A 403 -11.99 -6.48 -11.50
C PHE A 403 -12.92 -7.01 -12.59
N ASN A 404 -12.52 -8.13 -13.18
CA ASN A 404 -13.43 -8.94 -13.97
C ASN A 404 -14.34 -9.75 -13.03
N THR A 405 -15.59 -9.31 -12.88
CA THR A 405 -16.55 -9.90 -11.94
C THR A 405 -16.78 -11.40 -12.15
N LYS A 406 -16.67 -11.91 -13.38
CA LYS A 406 -16.83 -13.35 -13.67
C LYS A 406 -15.63 -14.16 -13.17
N ALA A 407 -14.42 -13.66 -13.42
CA ALA A 407 -13.18 -14.32 -12.98
C ALA A 407 -13.07 -14.31 -11.45
N VAL A 408 -13.39 -13.19 -10.79
CA VAL A 408 -13.46 -13.10 -9.33
C VAL A 408 -14.42 -14.14 -8.74
N ALA A 409 -15.63 -14.26 -9.30
CA ALA A 409 -16.60 -15.23 -8.82
C ALA A 409 -16.11 -16.68 -8.96
N GLN A 410 -15.37 -17.00 -10.02
CA GLN A 410 -14.77 -18.33 -10.23
C GLN A 410 -13.68 -18.64 -9.22
N VAL A 411 -12.76 -17.71 -8.99
CA VAL A 411 -11.70 -17.81 -7.97
C VAL A 411 -12.30 -18.04 -6.59
N VAL A 412 -13.28 -17.22 -6.19
CA VAL A 412 -13.94 -17.33 -4.89
C VAL A 412 -14.69 -18.66 -4.75
N ALA A 413 -15.37 -19.11 -5.81
CA ALA A 413 -16.05 -20.40 -5.80
C ALA A 413 -15.07 -21.58 -5.69
N GLN A 414 -13.91 -21.51 -6.35
CA GLN A 414 -12.85 -22.51 -6.24
C GLN A 414 -12.31 -22.57 -4.80
N LYS A 415 -11.95 -21.42 -4.21
CA LYS A 415 -11.51 -21.35 -2.81
C LYS A 415 -12.58 -21.87 -1.84
N GLN A 416 -13.85 -21.59 -2.09
CA GLN A 416 -14.95 -22.12 -1.29
C GLN A 416 -15.04 -23.65 -1.39
N ASN A 417 -14.96 -24.22 -2.60
CA ASN A 417 -15.06 -25.67 -2.81
C ASN A 417 -13.88 -26.43 -2.18
N LEU A 418 -12.69 -25.83 -2.14
CA LEU A 418 -11.51 -26.38 -1.51
C LEU A 418 -11.47 -26.17 0.02
N GLY A 419 -12.40 -25.38 0.57
CA GLY A 419 -12.39 -25.00 2.00
C GLY A 419 -11.29 -24.00 2.36
N THR A 420 -10.64 -23.39 1.37
CA THR A 420 -9.47 -22.51 1.50
C THR A 420 -9.83 -21.03 1.45
N LEU A 421 -11.09 -20.65 1.68
CA LEU A 421 -11.53 -19.24 1.64
C LEU A 421 -10.82 -18.36 2.69
N SER A 422 -10.33 -18.96 3.78
CA SER A 422 -9.52 -18.28 4.79
C SER A 422 -8.04 -18.09 4.38
N GLU A 423 -7.58 -18.77 3.32
CA GLU A 423 -6.23 -18.61 2.79
C GLU A 423 -6.13 -17.29 2.01
N GLY A 424 -5.23 -16.41 2.44
CA GLY A 424 -5.12 -15.05 1.93
C GLY A 424 -6.16 -14.08 2.54
N GLU A 425 -6.84 -14.47 3.62
CA GLU A 425 -7.66 -13.54 4.42
C GLU A 425 -6.75 -12.49 5.07
N LEU A 426 -6.94 -11.23 4.70
CA LEU A 426 -6.24 -10.09 5.30
C LEU A 426 -6.94 -9.66 6.58
N PHE A 427 -8.26 -9.44 6.48
CA PHE A 427 -9.10 -8.97 7.57
C PHE A 427 -10.48 -9.62 7.48
N SER A 428 -11.08 -9.87 8.64
CA SER A 428 -12.48 -10.28 8.74
C SER A 428 -13.16 -9.69 9.96
N PHE A 429 -14.46 -9.41 9.81
CA PHE A 429 -15.34 -8.99 10.90
C PHE A 429 -16.79 -9.38 10.62
N GLU A 430 -17.61 -9.34 11.66
CA GLU A 430 -18.97 -9.86 11.65
C GLU A 430 -19.98 -8.78 11.98
N VAL A 431 -21.11 -8.83 11.30
CA VAL A 431 -22.29 -8.01 11.57
C VAL A 431 -23.45 -8.95 11.91
N PHE A 432 -24.03 -8.77 13.09
CA PHE A 432 -25.14 -9.59 13.56
C PHE A 432 -26.49 -8.93 13.21
N PHE A 433 -27.51 -9.75 12.98
CA PHE A 433 -28.86 -9.28 12.67
C PHE A 433 -29.93 -10.07 13.42
N GLN A 434 -31.10 -9.46 13.54
CA GLN A 434 -32.21 -10.05 14.29
C GLN A 434 -32.97 -11.10 13.46
N PRO A 435 -33.71 -12.03 14.12
CA PRO A 435 -34.55 -13.00 13.43
C PRO A 435 -35.48 -12.34 12.41
N ASN A 436 -35.66 -12.98 11.26
CA ASN A 436 -36.53 -12.53 10.16
C ASN A 436 -36.14 -11.19 9.52
N GLN A 437 -34.99 -10.62 9.86
CA GLN A 437 -34.49 -9.40 9.22
C GLN A 437 -33.98 -9.71 7.80
N ASN A 438 -34.49 -8.98 6.80
CA ASN A 438 -34.08 -9.06 5.41
C ASN A 438 -33.70 -7.69 4.81
N THR A 439 -33.83 -6.63 5.60
CA THR A 439 -33.48 -5.25 5.25
C THR A 439 -32.40 -4.77 6.22
N PHE A 440 -31.40 -4.08 5.69
CA PHE A 440 -30.22 -3.66 6.44
C PHE A 440 -30.04 -2.17 6.23
N LEU A 441 -30.68 -1.37 7.09
CA LEU A 441 -30.69 0.08 6.96
C LEU A 441 -29.36 0.67 7.47
N ALA A 442 -28.91 1.73 6.81
CA ALA A 442 -27.63 2.37 7.11
C ALA A 442 -27.55 2.98 8.52
N ASP A 443 -28.66 3.44 9.07
CA ASP A 443 -28.76 3.98 10.43
C ASP A 443 -28.43 2.94 11.50
N GLN A 444 -28.84 1.68 11.29
CA GLN A 444 -28.61 0.57 12.21
C GLN A 444 -27.19 0.00 12.13
N TYR A 445 -26.53 0.14 10.98
CA TYR A 445 -25.25 -0.51 10.67
C TYR A 445 -24.14 0.46 10.26
N SER A 446 -24.30 1.75 10.58
CA SER A 446 -23.43 2.83 10.13
C SER A 446 -21.95 2.60 10.41
N ASP A 447 -21.58 2.16 11.62
CA ASP A 447 -20.18 1.87 11.97
C ASP A 447 -19.60 0.72 11.15
N ALA A 448 -20.37 -0.36 10.97
CA ALA A 448 -19.95 -1.50 10.19
C ALA A 448 -19.82 -1.15 8.70
N PHE A 449 -20.77 -0.38 8.16
CA PHE A 449 -20.73 0.05 6.77
C PHE A 449 -19.60 1.05 6.53
N ALA A 450 -19.35 1.98 7.46
CA ALA A 450 -18.20 2.88 7.40
C ALA A 450 -16.88 2.11 7.41
N LYS A 451 -16.78 1.04 8.21
CA LYS A 451 -15.62 0.14 8.21
C LYS A 451 -15.45 -0.56 6.85
N VAL A 452 -16.52 -1.05 6.22
CA VAL A 452 -16.43 -1.64 4.87
C VAL A 452 -15.97 -0.60 3.84
N VAL A 453 -16.54 0.62 3.88
CA VAL A 453 -16.17 1.72 2.98
C VAL A 453 -14.69 2.07 3.13
N ASP A 454 -14.16 2.15 4.35
CA ASP A 454 -12.74 2.40 4.62
C ASP A 454 -11.85 1.28 4.06
N LEU A 455 -12.18 0.02 4.34
CA LEU A 455 -11.41 -1.14 3.88
C LEU A 455 -11.45 -1.27 2.35
N ALA A 456 -12.60 -1.09 1.72
CA ALA A 456 -12.73 -1.10 0.26
C ALA A 456 -11.88 0.00 -0.39
N SER A 457 -11.88 1.19 0.22
CA SER A 457 -11.10 2.34 -0.27
C SER A 457 -9.59 2.18 -0.03
N THR A 458 -9.20 1.43 1.01
CA THR A 458 -7.79 1.20 1.38
C THR A 458 -7.17 0.04 0.58
N TYR A 459 -7.91 -1.07 0.46
CA TYR A 459 -7.46 -2.33 -0.14
C TYR A 459 -8.04 -2.52 -1.55
N GLY A 460 -7.81 -1.54 -2.42
CA GLY A 460 -8.44 -1.49 -3.74
C GLY A 460 -8.06 -2.64 -4.68
N GLY A 461 -7.01 -3.40 -4.37
CA GLY A 461 -6.61 -4.61 -5.09
C GLY A 461 -6.99 -5.92 -4.40
N ALA A 462 -7.77 -5.88 -3.31
CA ALA A 462 -8.34 -7.07 -2.66
C ALA A 462 -9.84 -7.19 -2.97
N VAL A 463 -10.37 -8.41 -2.94
CA VAL A 463 -11.80 -8.67 -3.07
C VAL A 463 -12.45 -8.77 -1.69
N ILE A 464 -13.66 -8.24 -1.58
CA ILE A 464 -14.46 -8.29 -0.35
C ILE A 464 -15.57 -9.33 -0.53
N THR A 465 -15.55 -10.40 0.25
CA THR A 465 -16.68 -11.33 0.35
C THR A 465 -17.68 -10.83 1.39
N VAL A 466 -18.97 -10.88 1.03
CA VAL A 466 -20.11 -10.63 1.92
C VAL A 466 -20.80 -11.98 2.12
N GLU A 467 -20.60 -12.58 3.30
CA GLU A 467 -20.96 -13.96 3.56
C GLU A 467 -22.15 -14.06 4.52
N GLY A 468 -23.33 -14.35 3.96
CA GLY A 468 -24.53 -14.55 4.74
C GLY A 468 -24.57 -15.92 5.40
N HIS A 469 -25.00 -15.93 6.67
CA HIS A 469 -25.24 -17.15 7.44
C HIS A 469 -26.68 -17.19 7.95
N SER A 470 -27.20 -18.41 8.11
CA SER A 470 -28.55 -18.68 8.63
C SER A 470 -28.46 -19.56 9.87
N ASP A 471 -29.39 -19.36 10.81
CA ASP A 471 -29.51 -20.21 11.99
C ASP A 471 -29.97 -21.65 11.65
N PRO A 472 -29.33 -22.69 12.23
CA PRO A 472 -29.71 -24.09 11.98
C PRO A 472 -30.95 -24.58 12.74
N MET A 473 -31.51 -23.85 13.71
CA MET A 473 -32.54 -24.38 14.62
C MET A 473 -33.77 -24.94 13.88
N GLY A 474 -34.24 -24.26 12.83
CA GLY A 474 -35.36 -24.73 12.02
C GLY A 474 -35.10 -26.07 11.31
N TYR A 475 -33.86 -26.27 10.83
CA TYR A 475 -33.43 -27.54 10.24
C TYR A 475 -33.28 -28.65 11.30
N LEU A 476 -32.66 -28.33 12.43
CA LEU A 476 -32.44 -29.29 13.52
C LEU A 476 -33.75 -29.82 14.12
N ARG A 477 -34.79 -28.98 14.21
CA ARG A 477 -36.13 -29.42 14.60
C ARG A 477 -36.71 -30.46 13.64
N LYS A 478 -36.54 -30.27 12.33
CA LYS A 478 -36.98 -31.23 11.31
C LYS A 478 -36.20 -32.55 11.37
N VAL A 479 -34.89 -32.49 11.63
CA VAL A 479 -34.07 -33.68 11.87
C VAL A 479 -34.58 -34.43 13.11
N LYS A 480 -34.82 -33.73 14.21
CA LYS A 480 -35.37 -34.32 15.46
C LYS A 480 -36.73 -34.99 15.22
N ASN A 481 -37.56 -34.38 14.38
CA ASN A 481 -38.89 -34.90 14.01
C ASN A 481 -38.83 -36.05 12.98
N LYS A 482 -37.64 -36.49 12.55
CA LYS A 482 -37.45 -37.55 11.55
C LYS A 482 -38.16 -37.27 10.21
N GLU A 483 -38.17 -36.01 9.81
CA GLU A 483 -38.70 -35.58 8.51
C GLU A 483 -37.97 -36.26 7.34
N SER A 484 -38.64 -36.35 6.18
CA SER A 484 -38.05 -36.99 4.99
C SER A 484 -36.81 -36.27 4.48
N GLU A 485 -35.91 -37.00 3.82
CA GLU A 485 -34.67 -36.45 3.26
C GLU A 485 -34.95 -35.32 2.25
N ILE A 486 -36.02 -35.42 1.46
CA ILE A 486 -36.46 -34.37 0.53
C ILE A 486 -36.77 -33.07 1.29
N VAL A 487 -37.47 -33.15 2.43
CA VAL A 487 -37.79 -31.99 3.28
C VAL A 487 -36.52 -31.40 3.89
N LEU A 488 -35.58 -32.23 4.34
CA LEU A 488 -34.30 -31.80 4.89
C LEU A 488 -33.44 -31.08 3.85
N THR A 489 -33.31 -31.63 2.65
CA THR A 489 -32.56 -31.02 1.53
C THR A 489 -33.17 -29.71 1.08
N ARG A 490 -34.50 -29.65 0.92
CA ARG A 490 -35.21 -28.39 0.61
C ARG A 490 -35.00 -27.33 1.69
N THR A 491 -34.97 -27.74 2.97
CA THR A 491 -34.75 -26.81 4.09
C THR A 491 -33.32 -26.26 4.08
N LYS A 492 -32.31 -27.11 3.82
CA LYS A 492 -30.91 -26.67 3.64
C LYS A 492 -30.80 -25.67 2.50
N GLN A 493 -31.40 -25.98 1.34
CA GLN A 493 -31.35 -25.10 0.17
C GLN A 493 -32.08 -23.77 0.43
N ALA A 494 -33.24 -23.78 1.09
CA ALA A 494 -33.96 -22.57 1.46
C ALA A 494 -33.12 -21.69 2.40
N ALA A 495 -32.45 -22.27 3.39
CA ALA A 495 -31.56 -21.52 4.27
C ALA A 495 -30.34 -20.94 3.55
N LYS A 496 -29.80 -21.67 2.56
CA LYS A 496 -28.72 -21.19 1.68
C LYS A 496 -29.18 -19.99 0.85
N ASN A 497 -30.32 -20.11 0.17
CA ASN A 497 -30.90 -19.02 -0.62
C ASN A 497 -31.20 -17.80 0.25
N LEU A 498 -31.80 -17.99 1.43
CA LEU A 498 -32.06 -16.90 2.38
C LEU A 498 -30.79 -16.16 2.77
N SER A 499 -29.73 -16.90 3.12
CA SER A 499 -28.46 -16.30 3.49
C SER A 499 -27.81 -15.53 2.33
N LEU A 500 -27.93 -16.03 1.09
CA LEU A 500 -27.45 -15.35 -0.11
C LEU A 500 -28.22 -14.04 -0.36
N THR A 501 -29.56 -14.08 -0.29
CA THR A 501 -30.40 -12.89 -0.44
C THR A 501 -30.05 -11.83 0.59
N ARG A 502 -29.79 -12.23 1.85
CA ARG A 502 -29.35 -11.30 2.90
C ARG A 502 -27.99 -10.70 2.60
N ALA A 503 -27.02 -11.51 2.16
CA ALA A 503 -25.70 -11.02 1.76
C ALA A 503 -25.79 -9.99 0.61
N ILE A 504 -26.64 -10.24 -0.39
CA ILE A 504 -26.93 -9.29 -1.48
C ILE A 504 -27.52 -7.98 -0.91
N ALA A 505 -28.54 -8.07 -0.05
CA ALA A 505 -29.16 -6.89 0.56
C ALA A 505 -28.14 -6.06 1.36
N VAL A 506 -27.26 -6.71 2.12
CA VAL A 506 -26.20 -6.02 2.87
C VAL A 506 -25.21 -5.32 1.92
N ARG A 507 -24.75 -6.00 0.86
CA ARG A 507 -23.87 -5.39 -0.14
C ARG A 507 -24.54 -4.15 -0.76
N ASP A 508 -25.78 -4.27 -1.20
CA ASP A 508 -26.50 -3.17 -1.87
C ASP A 508 -26.72 -1.97 -0.93
N SER A 509 -26.99 -2.25 0.36
CA SER A 509 -27.03 -1.22 1.40
C SER A 509 -25.69 -0.51 1.60
N ILE A 510 -24.56 -1.23 1.55
CA ILE A 510 -23.22 -0.63 1.65
C ILE A 510 -22.92 0.25 0.43
N MET A 511 -23.25 -0.21 -0.78
CA MET A 511 -23.08 0.59 -1.99
C MET A 511 -23.90 1.89 -1.92
N SER A 512 -25.13 1.78 -1.44
CA SER A 512 -26.03 2.94 -1.24
C SER A 512 -25.51 3.88 -0.16
N PHE A 513 -24.99 3.33 0.94
CA PHE A 513 -24.37 4.09 2.03
C PHE A 513 -23.13 4.86 1.57
N GLY A 514 -22.22 4.20 0.84
CA GLY A 514 -21.05 4.84 0.25
C GLY A 514 -21.44 5.99 -0.67
N LYS A 515 -22.39 5.76 -1.59
CA LYS A 515 -22.92 6.81 -2.48
C LYS A 515 -23.52 7.99 -1.71
N ALA A 516 -24.28 7.71 -0.64
CA ALA A 516 -24.85 8.76 0.21
C ALA A 516 -23.77 9.57 0.95
N GLN A 517 -22.61 8.97 1.22
CA GLN A 517 -21.43 9.66 1.75
C GLN A 517 -20.56 10.32 0.67
N GLY A 518 -20.96 10.28 -0.60
CA GLY A 518 -20.15 10.79 -1.72
C GLY A 518 -18.95 9.91 -2.07
N VAL A 519 -18.95 8.64 -1.67
CA VAL A 519 -17.91 7.66 -1.97
C VAL A 519 -18.42 6.64 -2.97
N ASN A 520 -17.90 6.68 -4.20
CA ASN A 520 -18.17 5.64 -5.20
C ASN A 520 -17.31 4.42 -4.90
N LEU A 521 -17.94 3.34 -4.42
CA LEU A 521 -17.31 2.03 -4.27
C LEU A 521 -17.32 1.30 -5.61
N ASP A 522 -16.26 0.56 -5.92
CA ASP A 522 -16.23 -0.32 -7.07
C ASP A 522 -17.02 -1.60 -6.75
N SER A 523 -18.20 -1.76 -7.37
CA SER A 523 -19.03 -2.95 -7.15
C SER A 523 -18.34 -4.25 -7.57
N SER A 524 -17.38 -4.19 -8.49
CA SER A 524 -16.63 -5.38 -8.94
C SER A 524 -15.69 -5.95 -7.88
N GLN A 525 -15.39 -5.15 -6.84
CA GLN A 525 -14.62 -5.57 -5.68
C GLN A 525 -15.41 -6.50 -4.74
N PHE A 526 -16.76 -6.54 -4.84
CA PHE A 526 -17.62 -7.25 -3.90
C PHE A 526 -18.16 -8.56 -4.48
N THR A 527 -18.02 -9.66 -3.74
CA THR A 527 -18.64 -10.96 -4.04
C THR A 527 -19.54 -11.40 -2.89
N VAL A 528 -20.68 -12.01 -3.19
CA VAL A 528 -21.68 -12.45 -2.19
C VAL A 528 -21.70 -13.97 -2.09
N ILE A 529 -21.77 -14.49 -0.87
CA ILE A 529 -21.81 -15.93 -0.60
C ILE A 529 -22.93 -16.21 0.39
N GLY A 530 -23.75 -17.23 0.10
CA GLY A 530 -24.74 -17.77 1.02
C GLY A 530 -24.27 -19.10 1.59
N HIS A 531 -23.87 -19.14 2.86
CA HIS A 531 -23.43 -20.37 3.54
C HIS A 531 -24.59 -21.18 4.11
N GLY A 532 -25.77 -20.57 4.22
CA GLY A 532 -26.93 -21.18 4.87
C GLY A 532 -26.58 -21.62 6.28
N ILE A 533 -26.78 -22.91 6.57
CA ILE A 533 -26.57 -23.52 7.89
C ILE A 533 -25.29 -24.37 7.95
N MET A 534 -24.45 -24.35 6.92
CA MET A 534 -23.28 -25.25 6.82
C MET A 534 -22.07 -24.76 7.63
N HIS A 535 -22.03 -23.47 7.96
CA HIS A 535 -20.97 -22.85 8.76
C HIS A 535 -21.54 -22.14 10.01
N PRO A 536 -22.25 -22.88 10.89
CA PRO A 536 -22.81 -22.31 12.10
C PRO A 536 -21.69 -21.87 13.05
N ARG A 537 -21.90 -20.78 13.77
CA ARG A 537 -20.98 -20.30 14.82
C ARG A 537 -20.87 -21.31 15.96
N THR A 538 -21.93 -22.07 16.20
CA THR A 538 -21.99 -23.14 17.22
C THR A 538 -21.20 -24.40 16.85
N GLY A 539 -20.59 -24.45 15.65
CA GLY A 539 -19.81 -25.59 15.18
C GLY A 539 -20.64 -26.75 14.63
N MET A 540 -19.96 -27.81 14.22
CA MET A 540 -20.55 -29.02 13.65
C MET A 540 -20.49 -30.17 14.66
N CYS A 541 -21.61 -30.88 14.81
CA CYS A 541 -21.82 -32.04 15.67
C CYS A 541 -21.97 -33.27 14.78
N GLY A 542 -20.83 -33.83 14.34
CA GLY A 542 -20.78 -34.80 13.26
C GLY A 542 -21.09 -34.13 11.92
N GLN A 543 -22.07 -34.67 11.18
CA GLN A 543 -22.51 -34.12 9.88
C GLN A 543 -23.61 -33.06 10.00
N LEU A 544 -24.04 -32.74 11.23
CA LEU A 544 -25.11 -31.80 11.51
C LEU A 544 -24.57 -30.55 12.21
N PRO A 545 -25.19 -29.38 12.04
CA PRO A 545 -24.92 -28.23 12.88
C PRO A 545 -25.14 -28.56 14.37
N CYS A 546 -24.28 -28.05 15.25
CA CYS A 546 -24.53 -28.15 16.68
C CYS A 546 -25.72 -27.27 17.07
N ALA A 547 -26.64 -27.84 17.85
CA ALA A 547 -27.80 -27.12 18.37
C ALA A 547 -27.34 -25.97 19.29
N PRO A 548 -27.83 -24.73 19.07
CA PRO A 548 -27.60 -23.63 20.00
C PRO A 548 -28.10 -23.99 21.40
N LYS A 549 -27.27 -23.76 22.43
CA LYS A 549 -27.63 -24.08 23.82
C LYS A 549 -28.28 -22.91 24.53
N THR A 550 -27.94 -21.69 24.10
CA THR A 550 -28.42 -20.43 24.68
C THR A 550 -29.07 -19.55 23.61
N LYS A 551 -29.75 -18.48 24.04
CA LYS A 551 -30.29 -17.47 23.11
C LYS A 551 -29.15 -16.73 22.41
N GLU A 552 -28.04 -16.52 23.11
CA GLU A 552 -26.82 -15.89 22.61
C GLU A 552 -26.19 -16.73 21.50
N ASP A 553 -26.05 -18.05 21.71
CA ASP A 553 -25.60 -18.99 20.69
C ASP A 553 -26.49 -18.94 19.45
N TRP A 554 -27.81 -18.89 19.67
CA TRP A 554 -28.79 -18.82 18.60
C TRP A 554 -28.66 -17.54 17.78
N LEU A 555 -28.56 -16.38 18.45
CA LEU A 555 -28.35 -15.09 17.82
C LEU A 555 -27.00 -15.01 17.09
N SER A 556 -25.95 -15.65 17.61
CA SER A 556 -24.62 -15.65 17.00
C SER A 556 -24.56 -16.30 15.61
N ASN A 557 -25.53 -17.15 15.26
CA ASN A 557 -25.60 -17.77 13.94
C ASN A 557 -26.17 -16.82 12.87
N MET A 558 -26.92 -15.79 13.26
CA MET A 558 -27.53 -14.81 12.36
C MET A 558 -26.56 -13.65 12.12
N ARG A 559 -25.62 -13.89 11.19
CA ARG A 559 -24.52 -12.97 10.91
C ARG A 559 -24.21 -12.86 9.42
N VAL A 560 -23.66 -11.71 9.05
CA VAL A 560 -22.93 -11.50 7.82
C VAL A 560 -21.46 -11.36 8.18
N VAL A 561 -20.60 -12.13 7.53
CA VAL A 561 -19.15 -12.02 7.69
C VAL A 561 -18.61 -11.28 6.48
N PHE A 562 -17.84 -10.22 6.73
CA PHE A 562 -17.04 -9.58 5.70
C PHE A 562 -15.63 -10.15 5.76
N ARG A 563 -15.09 -10.60 4.63
CA ARG A 563 -13.68 -10.93 4.51
C ARG A 563 -13.04 -10.16 3.38
N ILE A 564 -11.85 -9.65 3.64
CA ILE A 564 -11.00 -9.00 2.66
C ILE A 564 -9.97 -10.04 2.26
N ILE A 565 -10.03 -10.49 1.02
CA ILE A 565 -9.26 -11.61 0.51
C ILE A 565 -8.31 -11.09 -0.58
N GLN A 566 -7.04 -11.42 -0.44
CA GLN A 566 -6.05 -11.19 -1.49
C GLN A 566 -6.35 -12.10 -2.69
N ILE A 567 -6.36 -11.49 -3.89
CA ILE A 567 -6.36 -12.20 -5.17
C ILE A 567 -4.90 -12.33 -5.59
N GLU A 568 -4.45 -13.54 -5.89
CA GLU A 568 -3.05 -13.78 -6.24
C GLU A 568 -2.73 -13.12 -7.59
N ALA A 569 -1.50 -12.61 -7.75
CA ALA A 569 -1.10 -11.84 -8.92
C ALA A 569 -1.17 -12.62 -10.25
N GLU A 570 -1.27 -13.95 -10.19
CA GLU A 570 -1.38 -14.85 -11.34
C GLU A 570 -2.84 -15.16 -11.74
N GLU A 571 -3.83 -14.75 -10.95
CA GLU A 571 -5.24 -14.92 -11.31
C GLU A 571 -5.66 -13.79 -12.28
N GLU A 572 -6.16 -14.16 -13.46
CA GLU A 572 -6.66 -13.26 -14.53
C GLU A 572 -7.83 -12.32 -14.10
N ALA A 573 -8.15 -12.27 -12.81
CA ALA A 573 -9.27 -11.55 -12.24
C ALA A 573 -9.03 -10.05 -12.06
N PHE A 574 -7.78 -9.62 -11.87
CA PHE A 574 -7.43 -8.21 -11.72
C PHE A 574 -7.11 -7.55 -13.06
N ILE A 575 -7.81 -6.46 -13.37
CA ILE A 575 -7.53 -5.64 -14.55
C ILE A 575 -6.89 -4.33 -14.05
N PRO A 576 -5.60 -4.07 -14.30
CA PRO A 576 -5.00 -2.80 -13.94
C PRO A 576 -5.72 -1.64 -14.63
N LEU A 577 -5.77 -0.48 -13.97
CA LEU A 577 -6.29 0.74 -14.56
C LEU A 577 -5.32 1.20 -15.66
N ASP A 578 -5.74 0.99 -16.91
CA ASP A 578 -5.00 1.29 -18.13
C ASP A 578 -4.57 2.75 -18.27
#